data_AF-A0A7K7PYG8-F1
#
_entry.id   AF-A0A7K7PYG8-F1
#
_cell.length_a   1.000
_cell.length_b   1.000
_cell.length_c   1.000
_cell.angle_alpha   90.00
_cell.angle_beta   90.00
_cell.angle_gamma   90.00
#
_symmetry.space_group_name_H-M   'P 1'
#
loop_
_entity.id
_entity.type
_entity.pdbx_description
1 polymer ?
#
loop_
_entity_poly.entity_id
_entity_poly.type
_entity_poly.pdbx_seq_one_letter_code
_entity_poly.pdbx_strand_id
1 'polypeptide(L)'
;FLSLCAPLTQEHPEVLPFLSSRHLRAHPDFRGSAEFRNILGRLLRRVRGRRRKVYVYINELCTVLKARALRRRLPLRSLNPGTPSQHPNASSQCSGTSSEHPNAPSGNPSAHSQYPNAPSQYPGAASQHPPGDLQDPGASPRRAGGSRRQIRHLEHLLRVYAGEIRRLQERELDLAELDSADSPYLQENRLKRRMMRIFRRLCQLKECSSLTGRVLEQRIRFRGTRYPEVNRSIERFINRPDAFPDYSDILREIRSASARHGLGLGRRQMENMAQEAFREVGNRLQERRHLDLVYNFGSHLTDQYRPGTDPALSDPELAQRLRRNRRLALARLDDVIARFAQRQERHQEPEPSRKRPQKPGGKVGKPREMGNGERPWK
;
A
#
# COMPACT_ATOMS: atom_id res chain seq x y z
N PHE A 1 -4.43 -17.20 35.20
CA PHE A 1 -4.00 -16.17 34.23
C PHE A 1 -4.92 -14.96 34.26
N LEU A 2 -6.24 -15.14 34.08
CA LEU A 2 -7.23 -14.05 34.15
C LEU A 2 -7.13 -13.22 35.45
N SER A 3 -7.08 -13.87 36.62
CA SER A 3 -6.95 -13.17 37.90
C SER A 3 -5.66 -12.34 38.02
N LEU A 4 -4.58 -12.74 37.33
CA LEU A 4 -3.33 -11.97 37.29
C LEU A 4 -3.43 -10.76 36.35
N CYS A 5 -4.26 -10.86 35.30
CA CYS A 5 -4.48 -9.79 34.33
C CYS A 5 -5.53 -8.79 34.81
N ALA A 6 -6.47 -9.19 35.66
CA ALA A 6 -7.56 -8.34 36.14
C ALA A 6 -7.11 -7.00 36.75
N PRO A 7 -6.18 -6.95 37.73
CA PRO A 7 -5.71 -5.66 38.25
C PRO A 7 -4.88 -4.86 37.24
N LEU A 8 -4.36 -5.50 36.18
CA LEU A 8 -3.53 -4.87 35.15
C LEU A 8 -4.34 -4.38 33.94
N THR A 9 -5.65 -4.64 33.91
CA THR A 9 -6.54 -4.31 32.79
C THR A 9 -7.76 -3.50 33.26
N GLN A 10 -7.63 -2.77 34.37
CA GLN A 10 -8.71 -1.97 34.96
C GLN A 10 -9.27 -0.91 34.01
N GLU A 11 -8.42 -0.34 33.14
CA GLU A 11 -8.83 0.63 32.12
C GLU A 11 -9.71 0.00 31.01
N HIS A 12 -9.66 -1.33 30.85
CA HIS A 12 -10.36 -2.08 29.80
C HIS A 12 -10.97 -3.39 30.34
N PRO A 13 -12.03 -3.32 31.16
CA PRO A 13 -12.63 -4.48 31.80
C PRO A 13 -13.22 -5.50 30.79
N GLU A 14 -13.58 -5.06 29.58
CA GLU A 14 -14.11 -5.88 28.48
C GLU A 14 -13.12 -6.96 27.98
N VAL A 15 -11.83 -6.82 28.29
CA VAL A 15 -10.78 -7.72 27.82
C VAL A 15 -10.87 -9.11 28.45
N LEU A 16 -11.28 -9.21 29.73
CA LEU A 16 -11.38 -10.51 30.41
C LEU A 16 -12.59 -11.33 29.90
N PRO A 17 -13.81 -10.76 29.77
CA PRO A 17 -14.93 -11.46 29.12
C PRO A 17 -14.60 -11.89 27.69
N PHE A 18 -13.91 -11.04 26.93
CA PHE A 18 -13.48 -11.36 25.57
C PHE A 18 -12.53 -12.57 25.54
N LEU A 19 -11.50 -12.58 26.39
CA LEU A 19 -10.55 -13.69 26.47
C LEU A 19 -11.22 -14.99 26.92
N SER A 20 -12.16 -14.92 27.88
CA SER A 20 -12.96 -16.06 28.33
C SER A 20 -13.83 -16.63 27.20
N SER A 21 -14.48 -15.78 26.41
CA SER A 21 -15.25 -16.19 25.23
C SER A 21 -14.36 -16.88 24.18
N ARG A 22 -13.14 -16.38 23.97
CA ARG A 22 -12.16 -17.00 23.05
C ARG A 22 -11.69 -18.37 23.53
N HIS A 23 -11.47 -18.52 24.84
CA HIS A 23 -11.12 -19.81 25.43
C HIS A 23 -12.26 -20.82 25.27
N LEU A 24 -13.51 -20.42 25.47
CA LEU A 24 -14.66 -21.32 25.32
C LEU A 24 -14.82 -21.82 23.87
N ARG A 25 -14.45 -20.99 22.88
CA ARG A 25 -14.51 -21.31 21.44
C ARG A 25 -13.31 -22.13 20.93
N ALA A 26 -12.26 -22.28 21.74
CA ALA A 26 -11.11 -23.12 21.42
C ALA A 26 -11.50 -24.61 21.50
N HIS A 27 -10.86 -25.44 20.67
CA HIS A 27 -11.10 -26.87 20.63
C HIS A 27 -10.87 -27.51 22.02
N PRO A 28 -11.79 -28.36 22.53
CA PRO A 28 -11.65 -29.01 23.84
C PRO A 28 -10.31 -29.73 24.02
N ASP A 29 -9.89 -30.51 23.02
CA ASP A 29 -8.60 -31.23 23.05
C ASP A 29 -7.40 -30.30 23.18
N PHE A 30 -7.45 -29.15 22.49
CA PHE A 30 -6.40 -28.14 22.63
C PHE A 30 -6.39 -27.53 24.03
N ARG A 31 -7.57 -27.22 24.60
CA ARG A 31 -7.68 -26.68 25.96
C ARG A 31 -7.17 -27.66 27.03
N GLY A 32 -7.32 -28.96 26.80
CA GLY A 32 -6.77 -30.02 27.67
C GLY A 32 -5.30 -30.38 27.40
N SER A 33 -4.71 -29.87 26.31
CA SER A 33 -3.38 -30.30 25.85
C SER A 33 -2.23 -29.81 26.73
N ALA A 34 -1.12 -30.57 26.72
CA ALA A 34 0.15 -30.12 27.28
C ALA A 34 0.69 -28.85 26.57
N GLU A 35 0.41 -28.71 25.27
CA GLU A 35 0.75 -27.54 24.46
C GLU A 35 0.15 -26.26 25.07
N PHE A 36 -1.15 -26.27 25.38
CA PHE A 36 -1.83 -25.12 25.96
C PHE A 36 -1.34 -24.79 27.37
N ARG A 37 -1.09 -25.80 28.20
CA ARG A 37 -0.49 -25.62 29.54
C ARG A 37 0.89 -24.96 29.46
N ASN A 38 1.74 -25.38 28.52
CA ASN A 38 3.07 -24.81 28.31
C ASN A 38 3.00 -23.35 27.86
N ILE A 39 2.07 -23.02 26.95
CA ILE A 39 1.83 -21.64 26.49
C ILE A 39 1.36 -20.76 27.65
N LEU A 40 0.36 -21.21 28.42
CA LEU A 40 -0.11 -20.48 29.60
C LEU A 40 0.99 -20.30 30.65
N GLY A 41 1.79 -21.33 30.92
CA GLY A 41 2.92 -21.27 31.85
C GLY A 41 4.00 -20.26 31.42
N ARG A 42 4.28 -20.18 30.11
CA ARG A 42 5.18 -19.16 29.54
C ARG A 42 4.61 -17.75 29.70
N LEU A 43 3.32 -17.57 29.39
CA LEU A 43 2.66 -16.26 29.48
C LEU A 43 2.53 -15.78 30.93
N LEU A 44 2.21 -16.68 31.88
CA LEU A 44 2.18 -16.36 33.31
C LEU A 44 3.53 -15.84 33.82
N ARG A 45 4.64 -16.50 33.45
CA ARG A 45 5.99 -16.03 33.80
C ARG A 45 6.30 -14.66 33.18
N ARG A 46 5.91 -14.45 31.92
CA ARG A 46 6.11 -13.16 31.22
C ARG A 46 5.30 -12.02 31.83
N VAL A 47 4.03 -12.25 32.19
CA VAL A 47 3.19 -11.24 32.86
C VAL A 47 3.78 -10.87 34.22
N ARG A 48 4.27 -11.86 35.00
CA ARG A 48 4.92 -11.61 36.29
C ARG A 48 6.22 -10.81 36.14
N GLY A 49 7.05 -11.12 35.14
CA GLY A 49 8.32 -10.42 34.91
C GLY A 49 8.18 -9.03 34.27
N ARG A 50 7.15 -8.79 33.44
CA ARG A 50 6.97 -7.53 32.70
C ARG A 50 5.49 -7.12 32.61
N ARG A 51 4.95 -6.65 33.73
CA ARG A 51 3.53 -6.28 33.87
C ARG A 51 3.04 -5.24 32.84
N ARG A 52 3.88 -4.28 32.43
CA ARG A 52 3.55 -3.24 31.43
C ARG A 52 3.21 -3.78 30.03
N LYS A 53 3.52 -5.04 29.72
CA LYS A 53 3.22 -5.67 28.42
C LYS A 53 2.03 -6.63 28.47
N VAL A 54 1.16 -6.52 29.49
CA VAL A 54 0.02 -7.43 29.71
C VAL A 54 -0.87 -7.59 28.47
N TYR A 55 -1.18 -6.51 27.76
CA TYR A 55 -2.01 -6.56 26.54
C TYR A 55 -1.35 -7.32 25.39
N VAL A 56 -0.02 -7.29 25.28
CA VAL A 56 0.73 -8.08 24.28
C VAL A 56 0.61 -9.57 24.58
N TYR A 57 0.70 -9.94 25.87
CA TYR A 57 0.58 -11.34 26.31
C TYR A 57 -0.86 -11.86 26.21
N ILE A 58 -1.85 -11.00 26.48
CA ILE A 58 -3.26 -11.30 26.24
C ILE A 58 -3.50 -11.50 24.74
N ASN A 59 -2.94 -10.66 23.89
CA ASN A 59 -3.08 -10.79 22.43
C ASN A 59 -2.39 -12.05 21.89
N GLU A 60 -1.22 -12.43 22.42
CA GLU A 60 -0.53 -13.70 22.12
C GLU A 60 -1.46 -14.89 22.44
N LEU A 61 -2.09 -14.89 23.62
CA LEU A 61 -3.04 -15.92 24.02
C LEU A 61 -4.29 -15.95 23.13
N CYS A 62 -4.86 -14.79 22.83
CA CYS A 62 -6.02 -14.65 21.93
C CYS A 62 -5.72 -15.21 20.54
N THR A 63 -4.53 -14.98 20.02
CA THR A 63 -4.10 -15.46 18.70
C THR A 63 -4.00 -16.98 18.68
N VAL A 64 -3.39 -17.57 19.70
CA VAL A 64 -3.28 -19.03 19.87
C VAL A 64 -4.66 -19.68 19.97
N LEU A 65 -5.55 -19.13 20.82
CA LEU A 65 -6.92 -19.63 20.97
C LEU A 65 -7.74 -19.51 19.68
N LYS A 66 -7.54 -18.44 18.90
CA LYS A 66 -8.20 -18.22 17.61
C LYS A 66 -7.71 -19.22 16.55
N ALA A 67 -6.42 -19.54 16.53
CA ALA A 67 -5.84 -20.50 15.59
C ALA A 67 -6.37 -21.93 15.82
N ARG A 68 -6.70 -22.28 17.07
CA ARG A 68 -7.22 -23.60 17.47
C ARG A 68 -8.71 -23.56 17.85
N ALA A 69 -9.47 -22.63 17.26
CA ALA A 69 -10.92 -22.54 17.47
C ALA A 69 -11.69 -23.55 16.60
N LEU A 70 -12.80 -24.07 17.15
CA LEU A 70 -13.73 -24.92 16.39
C LEU A 70 -14.27 -24.14 15.19
N ARG A 71 -13.85 -24.52 13.97
CA ARG A 71 -14.53 -24.10 12.75
C ARG A 71 -15.87 -24.83 12.70
N ARG A 72 -16.96 -24.20 13.17
CA ARG A 72 -18.33 -24.69 12.89
C ARG A 72 -18.51 -24.69 11.37
N ARG A 73 -18.28 -25.83 10.72
CA ARG A 73 -18.96 -26.21 9.48
C ARG A 73 -20.38 -26.58 9.89
N LEU A 74 -21.40 -25.91 9.36
CA LEU A 74 -22.74 -26.50 9.37
C LEU A 74 -22.69 -27.72 8.44
N PRO A 75 -23.13 -28.92 8.88
CA PRO A 75 -23.22 -30.07 7.99
C PRO A 75 -24.40 -29.89 7.04
N LEU A 76 -24.14 -29.91 5.73
CA LEU A 76 -25.16 -30.29 4.75
C LEU A 76 -25.34 -31.81 4.87
N ARG A 77 -26.58 -32.21 5.15
CA ARG A 77 -27.01 -33.61 5.26
C ARG A 77 -26.85 -34.28 3.90
N SER A 78 -25.96 -35.27 3.83
CA SER A 78 -25.80 -36.20 2.72
C SER A 78 -26.96 -37.19 2.71
N LEU A 79 -27.65 -37.33 1.58
CA LEU A 79 -28.53 -38.46 1.29
C LEU A 79 -28.15 -39.00 -0.10
N ASN A 80 -27.81 -40.29 -0.14
CA ASN A 80 -27.60 -41.08 -1.36
C ASN A 80 -28.85 -41.96 -1.62
N PRO A 81 -28.96 -42.62 -2.80
CA PRO A 81 -30.18 -42.67 -3.62
C PRO A 81 -31.05 -43.93 -3.44
N GLY A 82 -32.33 -43.82 -3.83
CA GLY A 82 -33.23 -44.97 -3.99
C GLY A 82 -34.67 -44.59 -4.40
N THR A 83 -34.89 -44.34 -5.71
CA THR A 83 -36.07 -44.67 -6.56
C THR A 83 -37.52 -44.24 -6.13
N PRO A 84 -38.54 -44.28 -7.03
CA PRO A 84 -39.05 -43.09 -7.72
C PRO A 84 -40.53 -42.79 -7.37
N SER A 85 -41.09 -41.64 -7.77
CA SER A 85 -42.43 -41.54 -8.41
C SER A 85 -42.91 -40.09 -8.54
N GLN A 86 -43.38 -39.76 -9.76
CA GLN A 86 -44.43 -38.80 -10.14
C GLN A 86 -44.17 -37.27 -10.13
N HIS A 87 -43.89 -36.79 -11.35
CA HIS A 87 -44.23 -35.51 -11.99
C HIS A 87 -45.66 -34.98 -11.66
N PRO A 88 -46.07 -33.71 -12.01
CA PRO A 88 -45.54 -32.89 -13.12
C PRO A 88 -45.34 -31.37 -12.93
N ASN A 89 -44.33 -30.87 -13.67
CA ASN A 89 -44.38 -29.80 -14.69
C ASN A 89 -44.63 -28.33 -14.30
N ALA A 90 -43.60 -27.48 -14.50
CA ALA A 90 -43.69 -26.19 -15.22
C ALA A 90 -42.29 -25.55 -15.43
N SER A 91 -41.74 -25.79 -16.63
CA SER A 91 -41.02 -24.86 -17.52
C SER A 91 -39.89 -23.94 -17.00
N SER A 92 -38.65 -24.33 -17.35
CA SER A 92 -37.46 -23.48 -17.53
C SER A 92 -37.09 -23.41 -19.02
N GLN A 93 -36.65 -22.26 -19.51
CA GLN A 93 -35.63 -22.08 -20.57
C GLN A 93 -34.95 -20.72 -20.28
N CYS A 94 -33.64 -20.49 -20.39
CA CYS A 94 -32.69 -20.81 -21.47
C CYS A 94 -31.24 -20.84 -20.89
N SER A 95 -30.48 -21.92 -21.10
CA SER A 95 -29.51 -22.17 -22.21
C SER A 95 -28.18 -21.43 -22.06
N GLY A 96 -27.16 -22.17 -21.64
CA GLY A 96 -25.75 -21.79 -21.80
C GLY A 96 -25.17 -22.38 -23.09
N THR A 97 -24.09 -21.77 -23.58
CA THR A 97 -23.19 -22.38 -24.57
C THR A 97 -21.75 -22.14 -24.12
N SER A 98 -21.02 -23.25 -24.01
CA SER A 98 -19.57 -23.32 -23.86
C SER A 98 -18.87 -22.95 -25.18
N SER A 99 -17.67 -22.40 -25.12
CA SER A 99 -16.68 -22.62 -26.19
C SER A 99 -15.26 -22.62 -25.64
N GLU A 100 -14.50 -23.59 -26.13
CA GLU A 100 -13.15 -23.98 -25.74
C GLU A 100 -12.07 -23.08 -26.39
N HIS A 101 -10.91 -23.02 -25.75
CA HIS A 101 -9.67 -22.48 -26.30
C HIS A 101 -9.07 -23.40 -27.38
N PRO A 102 -8.14 -22.88 -28.21
CA PRO A 102 -6.77 -23.41 -28.12
C PRO A 102 -5.64 -22.35 -28.22
N ASN A 103 -4.41 -22.86 -28.07
CA ASN A 103 -3.13 -22.25 -27.65
C ASN A 103 -2.37 -21.32 -28.63
N ALA A 104 -1.63 -20.33 -28.04
CA ALA A 104 -0.21 -19.89 -28.22
C ALA A 104 0.41 -19.67 -29.64
N PRO A 105 1.40 -18.75 -29.87
CA PRO A 105 2.58 -18.50 -29.02
C PRO A 105 3.13 -17.05 -28.91
N SER A 106 4.23 -16.94 -28.16
CA SER A 106 5.03 -15.79 -27.70
C SER A 106 5.42 -14.70 -28.72
N GLY A 107 5.55 -13.47 -28.21
CA GLY A 107 6.30 -12.38 -28.86
C GLY A 107 6.37 -11.11 -28.01
N ASN A 108 7.53 -10.83 -27.42
CA ASN A 108 7.90 -9.49 -26.95
C ASN A 108 7.98 -8.55 -28.18
N PRO A 109 7.64 -7.26 -28.05
CA PRO A 109 8.75 -6.29 -27.96
C PRO A 109 8.50 -5.06 -27.07
N SER A 110 9.62 -4.50 -26.60
CA SER A 110 9.77 -3.10 -26.23
C SER A 110 9.39 -2.17 -27.40
N ALA A 111 8.61 -1.11 -27.12
CA ALA A 111 8.58 0.13 -27.91
C ALA A 111 8.00 1.24 -27.02
N HIS A 112 8.83 2.12 -26.50
CA HIS A 112 9.08 3.46 -27.03
C HIS A 112 7.85 4.40 -27.01
N SER A 113 7.90 5.27 -26.00
CA SER A 113 7.25 6.56 -25.89
C SER A 113 7.36 7.36 -27.19
N GLN A 114 6.23 7.70 -27.81
CA GLN A 114 6.10 8.80 -28.77
C GLN A 114 4.64 9.28 -28.79
N TYR A 115 4.37 10.34 -28.03
CA TYR A 115 3.18 11.18 -28.26
C TYR A 115 3.55 12.24 -29.30
N PRO A 116 2.74 12.46 -30.34
CA PRO A 116 2.90 13.63 -31.19
C PRO A 116 2.39 14.88 -30.45
N ASN A 117 3.27 15.88 -30.32
CA ASN A 117 2.92 17.24 -29.95
C ASN A 117 2.04 17.86 -31.04
N ALA A 118 0.84 18.33 -30.68
CA ALA A 118 0.07 19.26 -31.50
C ALA A 118 0.05 20.63 -30.81
N PRO A 119 0.44 21.73 -31.51
CA PRO A 119 0.53 23.04 -30.91
C PRO A 119 -0.81 23.77 -30.87
N SER A 120 -0.93 24.56 -29.81
CA SER A 120 -1.90 25.58 -29.48
C SER A 120 -2.26 26.52 -30.64
N GLN A 121 -3.55 26.85 -30.79
CA GLN A 121 -4.00 28.13 -31.35
C GLN A 121 -5.25 28.63 -30.59
N TYR A 122 -5.09 29.79 -29.94
CA TYR A 122 -6.19 30.72 -29.63
C TYR A 122 -5.99 31.94 -30.54
N PRO A 123 -7.04 32.49 -31.16
CA PRO A 123 -6.90 33.62 -32.08
C PRO A 123 -6.69 34.93 -31.31
N GLY A 124 -5.65 35.66 -31.71
CA GLY A 124 -5.38 37.02 -31.26
C GLY A 124 -6.20 38.02 -32.08
N ALA A 125 -6.97 38.86 -31.38
CA ALA A 125 -7.62 40.02 -31.98
C ALA A 125 -6.59 41.16 -32.12
N ALA A 126 -6.42 41.64 -33.35
CA ALA A 126 -5.66 42.83 -33.67
C ALA A 126 -6.43 44.09 -33.22
N SER A 127 -5.75 45.01 -32.56
CA SER A 127 -6.18 46.41 -32.45
C SER A 127 -4.97 47.30 -32.65
N GLN A 128 -5.07 48.12 -33.68
CA GLN A 128 -4.11 49.11 -34.11
C GLN A 128 -4.16 50.31 -33.16
N HIS A 129 -3.01 50.83 -32.75
CA HIS A 129 -2.86 52.20 -32.23
C HIS A 129 -1.73 52.88 -32.99
N PRO A 130 -1.87 54.18 -33.36
CA PRO A 130 -0.75 55.00 -33.80
C PRO A 130 0.00 55.60 -32.58
N PRO A 131 1.24 56.10 -32.76
CA PRO A 131 2.11 56.50 -31.66
C PRO A 131 1.85 57.94 -31.24
N GLY A 132 1.94 58.20 -29.94
CA GLY A 132 1.98 59.53 -29.35
C GLY A 132 2.90 59.51 -28.14
N ASP A 133 4.09 60.07 -28.32
CA ASP A 133 5.03 60.40 -27.25
C ASP A 133 4.37 61.29 -26.21
N LEU A 134 4.64 61.02 -24.92
CA LEU A 134 4.85 62.01 -23.87
C LEU A 134 5.37 61.28 -22.62
N GLN A 135 6.60 61.65 -22.23
CA GLN A 135 7.28 61.22 -21.01
C GLN A 135 6.60 61.80 -19.77
N ASP A 136 6.44 60.98 -18.74
CA ASP A 136 6.23 61.43 -17.36
C ASP A 136 7.11 60.58 -16.40
N PRO A 137 8.10 61.17 -15.70
CA PRO A 137 9.00 60.46 -14.81
C PRO A 137 8.45 60.51 -13.38
N GLY A 138 7.63 59.53 -12.98
CA GLY A 138 7.01 59.62 -11.66
C GLY A 138 6.20 58.41 -11.21
N ALA A 139 6.72 57.18 -11.36
CA ALA A 139 6.08 56.01 -10.76
C ALA A 139 7.11 55.08 -10.11
N SER A 140 7.14 55.09 -8.77
CA SER A 140 7.67 54.03 -7.92
C SER A 140 7.36 52.64 -8.48
N PRO A 141 8.25 51.64 -8.27
CA PRO A 141 8.10 50.33 -8.90
C PRO A 141 6.77 49.71 -8.44
N ARG A 142 5.80 49.67 -9.37
CA ARG A 142 4.55 48.95 -9.17
C ARG A 142 4.94 47.50 -8.89
N ARG A 143 4.64 47.04 -7.67
CA ARG A 143 4.87 45.67 -7.18
C ARG A 143 4.55 44.67 -8.30
N ALA A 144 5.49 43.77 -8.57
CA ALA A 144 5.52 42.82 -9.67
C ALA A 144 4.45 41.70 -9.60
N GLY A 145 3.27 41.99 -9.05
CA GLY A 145 2.14 41.07 -8.99
C GLY A 145 1.37 41.01 -10.30
N GLY A 146 0.81 39.83 -10.61
CA GLY A 146 0.01 39.60 -11.81
C GLY A 146 -1.20 40.54 -11.92
N SER A 147 -1.68 40.76 -13.16
CA SER A 147 -2.84 41.62 -13.42
C SER A 147 -4.05 41.21 -12.56
N ARG A 148 -4.59 42.14 -11.76
CA ARG A 148 -5.74 41.89 -10.87
C ARG A 148 -6.95 41.31 -11.62
N ARG A 149 -7.13 41.69 -12.89
CA ARG A 149 -8.18 41.14 -13.77
C ARG A 149 -7.93 39.67 -14.09
N GLN A 150 -6.69 39.31 -14.42
CA GLN A 150 -6.29 37.93 -14.68
C GLN A 150 -6.46 37.05 -13.44
N ILE A 151 -6.08 37.53 -12.26
CA ILE A 151 -6.26 36.80 -10.99
C ILE A 151 -7.75 36.50 -10.75
N ARG A 152 -8.62 37.51 -10.85
CA ARG A 152 -10.07 37.34 -10.68
C ARG A 152 -10.66 36.34 -11.69
N HIS A 153 -10.22 36.40 -12.95
CA HIS A 153 -10.67 35.46 -13.97
C HIS A 153 -10.28 34.01 -13.65
N LEU A 154 -9.03 33.78 -13.24
CA LEU A 154 -8.55 32.45 -12.87
C LEU A 154 -9.23 31.91 -11.60
N GLU A 155 -9.52 32.78 -10.61
CA GLU A 155 -10.30 32.42 -9.42
C GLU A 155 -11.74 32.05 -9.76
N HIS A 156 -12.37 32.80 -10.68
CA HIS A 156 -13.70 32.45 -11.19
C HIS A 156 -13.67 31.09 -11.92
N LEU A 157 -12.67 30.85 -12.77
CA LEU A 157 -12.53 29.60 -13.50
C LEU A 157 -12.31 28.39 -12.55
N LEU A 158 -11.57 28.58 -11.45
CA LEU A 158 -11.48 27.55 -10.40
C LEU A 158 -12.84 27.21 -9.80
N ARG A 159 -13.68 28.22 -9.54
CA ARG A 159 -15.03 28.00 -9.00
C ARG A 159 -15.93 27.24 -9.99
N VAL A 160 -15.86 27.59 -11.26
CA VAL A 160 -16.58 26.88 -12.33
C VAL A 160 -16.15 25.42 -12.40
N TYR A 161 -14.84 25.15 -12.41
CA TYR A 161 -14.32 23.77 -12.41
C TYR A 161 -14.68 23.00 -11.15
N ALA A 162 -14.67 23.64 -9.97
CA ALA A 162 -15.10 23.00 -8.74
C ALA A 162 -16.59 22.60 -8.79
N GLY A 163 -17.46 23.46 -9.34
CA GLY A 163 -18.88 23.14 -9.56
C GLY A 163 -19.07 21.95 -10.51
N GLU A 164 -18.37 21.95 -11.65
CA GLU A 164 -18.47 20.87 -12.63
C GLU A 164 -17.91 19.54 -12.10
N ILE A 165 -16.83 19.58 -11.31
CA ILE A 165 -16.29 18.39 -10.65
C ILE A 165 -17.32 17.80 -9.68
N ARG A 166 -18.03 18.63 -8.89
CA ARG A 166 -19.08 18.14 -8.00
C ARG A 166 -20.22 17.46 -8.77
N ARG A 167 -20.66 18.08 -9.86
CA ARG A 167 -21.70 17.52 -10.74
C ARG A 167 -21.27 16.18 -11.33
N LEU A 168 -20.02 16.04 -11.76
CA LEU A 168 -19.50 14.77 -12.30
C LEU A 168 -19.36 13.70 -11.21
N GLN A 169 -19.02 14.07 -9.98
CA GLN A 169 -18.92 13.14 -8.84
C GLN A 169 -20.26 12.57 -8.39
N GLU A 170 -21.36 13.31 -8.61
CA GLU A 170 -22.72 12.89 -8.29
C GLU A 170 -23.34 11.99 -9.37
N ARG A 171 -22.73 11.92 -10.57
CA ARG A 171 -23.25 11.10 -11.66
C ARG A 171 -22.99 9.62 -11.41
N GLU A 172 -24.04 8.82 -11.49
CA GLU A 172 -23.95 7.36 -11.51
C GLU A 172 -23.44 6.88 -12.87
N LEU A 173 -22.58 5.84 -12.87
CA LEU A 173 -22.02 5.25 -14.08
C LEU A 173 -22.57 3.84 -14.28
N ASP A 174 -23.04 3.57 -15.50
CA ASP A 174 -23.37 2.20 -15.91
C ASP A 174 -22.12 1.44 -16.42
N LEU A 175 -22.29 0.16 -16.77
CA LEU A 175 -21.19 -0.69 -17.23
C LEU A 175 -20.60 -0.26 -18.58
N ALA A 176 -21.39 0.33 -19.48
CA ALA A 176 -20.92 0.81 -20.77
C ALA A 176 -20.12 2.11 -20.61
N GLU A 177 -20.58 2.99 -19.74
CA GLU A 177 -19.87 4.22 -19.38
C GLU A 177 -18.56 3.94 -18.65
N LEU A 178 -18.47 2.86 -17.84
CA LEU A 178 -17.19 2.44 -17.23
C LEU A 178 -16.13 2.05 -18.26
N ASP A 179 -16.54 1.55 -19.44
CA ASP A 179 -15.64 1.19 -20.54
C ASP A 179 -15.36 2.36 -21.50
N SER A 180 -16.08 3.48 -21.34
CA SER A 180 -15.95 4.65 -22.20
C SER A 180 -14.71 5.50 -21.86
N ALA A 181 -13.95 5.88 -22.90
CA ALA A 181 -12.83 6.81 -22.80
C ALA A 181 -13.23 8.25 -22.41
N ASP A 182 -14.52 8.56 -22.56
CA ASP A 182 -15.13 9.84 -22.19
C ASP A 182 -16.11 9.71 -21.02
N SER A 183 -15.90 8.71 -20.16
CA SER A 183 -16.69 8.55 -18.94
C SER A 183 -16.63 9.79 -18.02
N PRO A 184 -17.70 10.06 -17.24
CA PRO A 184 -17.73 11.15 -16.26
C PRO A 184 -16.54 11.12 -15.30
N TYR A 185 -16.09 9.93 -14.92
CA TYR A 185 -14.91 9.70 -14.08
C TYR A 185 -13.61 10.22 -14.73
N LEU A 186 -13.39 9.91 -16.01
CA LEU A 186 -12.22 10.40 -16.74
C LEU A 186 -12.29 11.92 -17.00
N GLN A 187 -13.49 12.44 -17.25
CA GLN A 187 -13.74 13.89 -17.34
C GLN A 187 -13.38 14.62 -16.05
N GLU A 188 -13.82 14.09 -14.90
CA GLU A 188 -13.51 14.63 -13.56
C GLU A 188 -11.99 14.72 -13.34
N ASN A 189 -11.25 13.66 -13.68
CA ASN A 189 -9.80 13.63 -13.59
C ASN A 189 -9.13 14.68 -14.50
N ARG A 190 -9.60 14.84 -15.74
CA ARG A 190 -9.09 15.86 -16.67
C ARG A 190 -9.32 17.28 -16.13
N LEU A 191 -10.48 17.55 -15.52
CA LEU A 191 -10.79 18.82 -14.88
C LEU A 191 -9.94 19.07 -13.64
N LYS A 192 -9.77 18.09 -12.73
CA LYS A 192 -8.87 18.20 -11.57
C LYS A 192 -7.43 18.54 -11.99
N ARG A 193 -6.92 17.91 -13.06
CA ARG A 193 -5.59 18.22 -13.62
C ARG A 193 -5.51 19.65 -14.17
N ARG A 194 -6.55 20.15 -14.84
CA ARG A 194 -6.64 21.56 -15.29
C ARG A 194 -6.70 22.52 -14.10
N MET A 195 -7.50 22.20 -13.09
CA MET A 195 -7.64 22.97 -11.85
C MET A 195 -6.30 23.17 -11.15
N MET A 196 -5.49 22.12 -11.02
CA MET A 196 -4.15 22.23 -10.42
C MET A 196 -3.18 23.09 -11.24
N ARG A 197 -3.30 23.13 -12.57
CA ARG A 197 -2.50 24.03 -13.41
C ARG A 197 -2.87 25.49 -13.17
N ILE A 198 -4.17 25.79 -13.07
CA ILE A 198 -4.67 27.13 -12.74
C ILE A 198 -4.20 27.54 -11.33
N PHE A 199 -4.31 26.64 -10.35
CA PHE A 199 -3.85 26.89 -8.99
C PHE A 199 -2.36 27.28 -8.95
N ARG A 200 -1.47 26.51 -9.60
CA ARG A 200 -0.04 26.85 -9.68
C ARG A 200 0.20 28.21 -10.35
N ARG A 201 -0.55 28.53 -11.40
CA ARG A 201 -0.45 29.84 -12.06
C ARG A 201 -0.91 30.97 -11.14
N LEU A 202 -1.96 30.77 -10.36
CA LEU A 202 -2.42 31.72 -9.36
C LEU A 202 -1.37 31.94 -8.26
N CYS A 203 -0.73 30.87 -7.76
CA CYS A 203 0.37 31.00 -6.80
C CYS A 203 1.52 31.85 -7.35
N GLN A 204 1.90 31.65 -8.61
CA GLN A 204 2.93 32.46 -9.28
C GLN A 204 2.52 33.95 -9.38
N LEU A 205 1.28 34.23 -9.82
CA LEU A 205 0.79 35.61 -9.99
C LEU A 205 0.62 36.35 -8.67
N LYS A 206 0.40 35.62 -7.57
CA LYS A 206 0.26 36.14 -6.21
C LYS A 206 1.56 36.11 -5.40
N GLU A 207 2.66 35.66 -6.01
CA GLU A 207 3.98 35.51 -5.34
C GLU A 207 3.92 34.67 -4.05
N CYS A 208 3.13 33.58 -4.06
CA CYS A 208 3.01 32.68 -2.92
C CYS A 208 3.42 31.23 -3.25
N SER A 209 3.70 30.46 -2.20
CA SER A 209 4.06 29.05 -2.33
C SER A 209 2.91 28.21 -2.90
N SER A 210 3.23 27.14 -3.62
CA SER A 210 2.26 26.17 -4.12
C SER A 210 1.90 25.07 -3.11
N LEU A 211 2.35 25.18 -1.87
CA LEU A 211 2.00 24.26 -0.79
C LEU A 211 0.51 24.36 -0.47
N THR A 212 -0.16 23.22 -0.31
CA THR A 212 -1.60 23.19 -0.03
C THR A 212 -1.92 22.84 1.44
N GLY A 213 -0.90 22.69 2.28
CA GLY A 213 -1.06 22.35 3.70
C GLY A 213 -1.26 20.85 3.93
N ARG A 214 -0.84 20.01 2.99
CA ARG A 214 -1.00 18.54 3.09
C ARG A 214 -0.11 17.95 4.18
N VAL A 215 -0.55 16.83 4.74
CA VAL A 215 0.25 16.10 5.74
C VAL A 215 1.55 15.57 5.12
N LEU A 216 1.57 15.24 3.83
CA LEU A 216 2.81 14.87 3.13
C LEU A 216 3.85 15.99 3.06
N GLU A 217 3.43 17.26 3.13
CA GLU A 217 4.33 18.42 3.11
C GLU A 217 5.00 18.66 4.47
N GLN A 218 4.48 18.05 5.54
CA GLN A 218 5.03 18.18 6.88
C GLN A 218 6.36 17.43 6.99
N ARG A 219 7.38 18.16 7.47
CA ARG A 219 8.73 17.63 7.67
C ARG A 219 8.77 16.65 8.83
N ILE A 220 9.20 15.41 8.56
CA ILE A 220 9.47 14.40 9.58
C ILE A 220 10.82 14.70 10.19
N ARG A 221 10.87 15.02 11.48
CA ARG A 221 12.13 15.16 12.23
C ARG A 221 12.66 13.77 12.59
N PHE A 222 13.98 13.57 12.52
CA PHE A 222 14.59 12.30 12.92
C PHE A 222 15.69 12.52 13.97
N ARG A 223 15.57 11.85 15.10
CA ARG A 223 16.51 11.92 16.24
C ARG A 223 16.79 10.54 16.84
N GLY A 224 16.72 9.49 16.02
CA GLY A 224 16.80 8.10 16.47
C GLY A 224 18.20 7.66 16.90
N THR A 225 19.26 8.40 16.53
CA THR A 225 20.65 8.06 16.87
C THR A 225 21.29 9.08 17.81
N ARG A 226 22.37 8.70 18.47
CA ARG A 226 23.19 9.61 19.30
C ARG A 226 24.05 10.58 18.48
N TYR A 227 24.13 10.40 17.17
CA TYR A 227 24.99 11.17 16.28
C TYR A 227 24.17 12.19 15.48
N PRO A 228 24.25 13.50 15.79
CA PRO A 228 23.49 14.54 15.10
C PRO A 228 23.73 14.58 13.59
N GLU A 229 24.95 14.24 13.14
CA GLU A 229 25.37 14.20 11.74
C GLU A 229 24.56 13.16 10.96
N VAL A 230 24.44 11.96 11.53
CA VAL A 230 23.64 10.86 10.99
C VAL A 230 22.16 11.26 10.98
N ASN A 231 21.67 11.84 12.09
CA ASN A 231 20.29 12.27 12.20
C ASN A 231 19.92 13.30 11.12
N ARG A 232 20.78 14.31 10.88
CA ARG A 232 20.60 15.32 9.81
C ARG A 232 20.69 14.71 8.41
N SER A 233 21.49 13.66 8.18
CA SER A 233 21.54 12.98 6.88
C SER A 233 20.24 12.24 6.57
N ILE A 234 19.80 11.40 7.51
CA ILE A 234 18.55 10.64 7.39
C ILE A 234 17.36 11.60 7.28
N GLU A 235 17.30 12.64 8.12
CA GLU A 235 16.21 13.62 8.06
C GLU A 235 16.12 14.33 6.72
N ARG A 236 17.26 14.74 6.13
CA ARG A 236 17.25 15.35 4.79
C ARG A 236 16.80 14.37 3.72
N PHE A 237 17.18 13.10 3.85
CA PHE A 237 16.85 12.08 2.86
C PHE A 237 15.36 11.73 2.84
N ILE A 238 14.74 11.50 4.00
CA ILE A 238 13.34 11.07 4.13
C ILE A 238 12.32 12.17 3.79
N ASN A 239 12.77 13.44 3.78
CA ASN A 239 11.93 14.60 3.46
C ASN A 239 12.06 15.07 2.00
N ARG A 240 12.74 14.30 1.14
CA ARG A 240 12.72 14.53 -0.31
C ARG A 240 11.33 14.16 -0.89
N PRO A 241 10.91 14.77 -2.01
CA PRO A 241 9.67 14.39 -2.67
C PRO A 241 9.71 12.91 -3.07
N ASP A 242 8.61 12.20 -2.84
CA ASP A 242 8.41 10.77 -3.15
C ASP A 242 9.45 9.80 -2.54
N ALA A 243 10.19 10.22 -1.52
CA ALA A 243 11.15 9.36 -0.84
C ALA A 243 10.45 8.32 0.05
N PHE A 244 10.62 7.03 -0.29
CA PHE A 244 10.32 5.91 0.59
C PHE A 244 11.52 4.96 0.57
N PRO A 245 12.45 5.11 1.52
CA PRO A 245 13.73 4.43 1.47
C PRO A 245 13.61 2.96 1.82
N ASP A 246 14.49 2.14 1.25
CA ASP A 246 14.71 0.78 1.71
C ASP A 246 15.76 0.73 2.85
N TYR A 247 16.05 -0.48 3.35
CA TYR A 247 17.08 -0.67 4.37
C TYR A 247 18.49 -0.26 3.89
N SER A 248 18.81 -0.56 2.64
CA SER A 248 20.11 -0.30 2.04
C SER A 248 20.37 1.19 1.88
N ASP A 249 19.34 1.97 1.56
CA ASP A 249 19.39 3.41 1.46
C ASP A 249 19.72 4.05 2.81
N ILE A 250 19.05 3.62 3.89
CA ILE A 250 19.31 4.12 5.24
C ILE A 250 20.73 3.74 5.69
N LEU A 251 21.17 2.51 5.42
CA LEU A 251 22.53 2.07 5.71
C LEU A 251 23.58 2.88 4.93
N ARG A 252 23.30 3.21 3.67
CA ARG A 252 24.16 4.05 2.83
C ARG A 252 24.27 5.47 3.40
N GLU A 253 23.17 6.07 3.84
CA GLU A 253 23.17 7.39 4.48
C GLU A 253 24.00 7.41 5.77
N ILE A 254 23.89 6.37 6.61
CA ILE A 254 24.68 6.24 7.84
C ILE A 254 26.18 6.08 7.51
N ARG A 255 26.52 5.22 6.55
CA ARG A 255 27.91 5.03 6.11
C ARG A 255 28.52 6.32 5.56
N SER A 256 27.77 7.04 4.73
CA SER A 256 28.21 8.32 4.17
C SER A 256 28.41 9.38 5.25
N ALA A 257 27.49 9.47 6.21
CA ALA A 257 27.62 10.39 7.35
C ALA A 257 28.81 10.04 8.25
N SER A 258 29.03 8.76 8.53
CA SER A 258 30.16 8.27 9.33
C SER A 258 31.50 8.59 8.67
N ALA A 259 31.65 8.30 7.37
CA ALA A 259 32.87 8.57 6.62
C ALA A 259 33.15 10.08 6.49
N ARG A 260 32.11 10.88 6.22
CA ARG A 260 32.24 12.33 6.06
C ARG A 260 32.69 13.04 7.35
N HIS A 261 32.21 12.56 8.50
CA HIS A 261 32.44 13.21 9.79
C HIS A 261 33.44 12.46 10.69
N GLY A 262 34.12 11.42 10.18
CA GLY A 262 35.13 10.68 10.93
C GLY A 262 34.61 10.03 12.22
N LEU A 263 33.37 9.54 12.24
CA LEU A 263 32.71 9.08 13.47
C LEU A 263 33.26 7.75 14.02
N GLY A 264 34.16 7.06 13.31
CA GLY A 264 34.80 5.83 13.76
C GLY A 264 33.85 4.64 13.98
N LEU A 265 32.66 4.66 13.38
CA LEU A 265 31.64 3.63 13.62
C LEU A 265 32.03 2.30 12.98
N GLY A 266 32.01 1.22 13.77
CA GLY A 266 32.24 -0.13 13.27
C GLY A 266 31.08 -0.63 12.38
N ARG A 267 31.37 -1.57 11.47
CA ARG A 267 30.36 -2.10 10.53
C ARG A 267 29.10 -2.62 11.20
N ARG A 268 29.23 -3.47 12.23
CA ARG A 268 28.08 -4.04 12.98
C ARG A 268 27.26 -2.96 13.69
N GLN A 269 27.93 -1.93 14.22
CA GLN A 269 27.26 -0.82 14.87
C GLN A 269 26.42 -0.01 13.87
N MET A 270 26.95 0.25 12.67
CA MET A 270 26.21 0.92 11.60
C MET A 270 25.02 0.10 11.10
N GLU A 271 25.17 -1.23 10.97
CA GLU A 271 24.09 -2.13 10.56
C GLU A 271 22.95 -2.17 11.60
N ASN A 272 23.28 -2.26 12.89
CA ASN A 272 22.29 -2.19 13.97
C ASN A 272 21.56 -0.83 13.98
N MET A 273 22.32 0.26 13.86
CA MET A 273 21.77 1.62 13.79
C MET A 273 20.85 1.79 12.58
N ALA A 274 21.23 1.24 11.43
CA ALA A 274 20.42 1.28 10.21
C ALA A 274 19.11 0.51 10.37
N GLN A 275 19.13 -0.66 11.03
CA GLN A 275 17.93 -1.47 11.24
C GLN A 275 16.92 -0.74 12.13
N GLU A 276 17.37 -0.10 13.21
CA GLU A 276 16.52 0.69 14.09
C GLU A 276 15.98 1.95 13.38
N ALA A 277 16.87 2.70 12.73
CA ALA A 277 16.49 3.91 11.99
C ALA A 277 15.51 3.59 10.86
N PHE A 278 15.72 2.51 10.10
CA PHE A 278 14.85 2.08 9.02
C PHE A 278 13.42 1.76 9.51
N ARG A 279 13.29 1.04 10.64
CA ARG A 279 11.98 0.76 11.23
C ARG A 279 11.28 2.04 11.69
N GLU A 280 11.99 2.90 12.40
CA GLU A 280 11.42 4.15 12.92
C GLU A 280 10.97 5.08 11.79
N VAL A 281 11.83 5.32 10.81
CA VAL A 281 11.54 6.12 9.62
C VAL A 281 10.38 5.52 8.83
N GLY A 282 10.40 4.21 8.59
CA GLY A 282 9.37 3.50 7.86
C GLY A 282 7.99 3.66 8.50
N ASN A 283 7.90 3.51 9.82
CA ASN A 283 6.66 3.73 10.57
C ASN A 283 6.17 5.17 10.44
N ARG A 284 7.04 6.17 10.62
CA ARG A 284 6.67 7.60 10.48
C ARG A 284 6.22 7.95 9.06
N LEU A 285 6.87 7.39 8.04
CA LEU A 285 6.48 7.61 6.64
C LEU A 285 5.14 6.97 6.32
N GLN A 286 4.89 5.75 6.81
CA GLN A 286 3.60 5.08 6.67
C GLN A 286 2.48 5.85 7.37
N GLU A 287 2.72 6.28 8.61
CA GLU A 287 1.77 7.09 9.39
C GLU A 287 1.45 8.41 8.69
N ARG A 288 2.47 9.15 8.21
CA ARG A 288 2.27 10.39 7.44
C ARG A 288 1.43 10.16 6.19
N ARG A 289 1.69 9.08 5.43
CA ARG A 289 0.88 8.71 4.24
C ARG A 289 -0.53 8.29 4.61
N HIS A 290 -0.71 7.59 5.73
CA HIS A 290 -2.03 7.18 6.22
C HIS A 290 -2.88 8.38 6.64
N LEU A 291 -2.29 9.29 7.43
CA LEU A 291 -2.96 10.53 7.83
C LEU A 291 -3.31 11.40 6.62
N ASP A 292 -2.39 11.53 5.66
CA ASP A 292 -2.68 12.27 4.42
C ASP A 292 -3.84 11.66 3.64
N LEU A 293 -3.92 10.32 3.56
CA LEU A 293 -5.07 9.66 2.97
C LEU A 293 -6.34 10.00 3.77
N VAL A 294 -6.37 9.76 5.08
CA VAL A 294 -7.58 9.96 5.90
C VAL A 294 -8.10 11.40 5.85
N TYR A 295 -7.23 12.41 5.92
CA TYR A 295 -7.65 13.81 5.88
C TYR A 295 -8.05 14.32 4.50
N ASN A 296 -7.63 13.66 3.42
CA ASN A 296 -7.88 14.10 2.05
C ASN A 296 -8.62 13.04 1.23
N PHE A 297 -9.33 12.12 1.89
CA PHE A 297 -10.09 11.05 1.25
C PHE A 297 -11.49 11.51 0.85
N GLY A 298 -11.95 11.08 -0.32
CA GLY A 298 -13.33 11.24 -0.76
C GLY A 298 -13.66 12.60 -1.36
N SER A 299 -14.90 13.04 -1.13
CA SER A 299 -15.48 14.30 -1.61
C SER A 299 -16.59 14.79 -0.68
N HIS A 300 -17.31 15.84 -1.10
CA HIS A 300 -18.48 16.37 -0.39
C HIS A 300 -19.56 15.32 -0.10
N LEU A 301 -19.59 14.22 -0.85
CA LEU A 301 -20.52 13.09 -0.62
C LEU A 301 -20.15 12.24 0.59
N THR A 302 -18.88 12.23 0.99
CA THR A 302 -18.35 11.40 2.08
C THR A 302 -17.94 12.21 3.31
N ASP A 303 -17.89 13.54 3.23
CA ASP A 303 -17.45 14.42 4.32
C ASP A 303 -18.29 14.28 5.60
N GLN A 304 -19.55 13.87 5.47
CA GLN A 304 -20.48 13.69 6.60
C GLN A 304 -20.46 12.26 7.18
N TYR A 305 -19.55 11.39 6.71
CA TYR A 305 -19.46 10.01 7.18
C TYR A 305 -19.23 9.94 8.69
N ARG A 306 -20.05 9.12 9.37
CA ARG A 306 -19.90 8.82 10.79
C ARG A 306 -19.96 7.31 10.99
N PRO A 307 -18.99 6.68 11.70
CA PRO A 307 -19.03 5.25 11.95
C PRO A 307 -20.30 4.75 12.65
N GLY A 308 -20.93 5.61 13.47
CA GLY A 308 -22.17 5.28 14.18
C GLY A 308 -23.44 5.28 13.32
N THR A 309 -23.39 5.78 12.08
CA THR A 309 -24.55 5.80 11.17
C THR A 309 -24.53 4.64 10.17
N ASP A 310 -23.71 3.61 10.41
CA ASP A 310 -23.64 2.41 9.58
C ASP A 310 -24.96 1.60 9.70
N PRO A 311 -25.72 1.40 8.59
CA PRO A 311 -26.98 0.65 8.61
C PRO A 311 -26.84 -0.79 9.12
N ALA A 312 -25.64 -1.39 9.01
CA ALA A 312 -25.37 -2.73 9.51
C ALA A 312 -25.35 -2.83 11.04
N LEU A 313 -25.42 -1.71 11.76
CA LEU A 313 -25.57 -1.71 13.23
C LEU A 313 -27.00 -2.04 13.67
N SER A 314 -28.00 -1.59 12.90
CA SER A 314 -29.42 -1.84 13.17
C SER A 314 -29.98 -3.06 12.43
N ASP A 315 -29.43 -3.38 11.26
CA ASP A 315 -29.90 -4.51 10.44
C ASP A 315 -29.03 -5.77 10.65
N PRO A 316 -29.56 -6.82 11.32
CA PRO A 316 -28.81 -8.05 11.58
C PRO A 316 -28.57 -8.90 10.33
N GLU A 317 -29.45 -8.84 9.33
CA GLU A 317 -29.29 -9.60 8.08
C GLU A 317 -28.16 -9.00 7.25
N LEU A 318 -28.16 -7.67 7.10
CA LEU A 318 -27.05 -6.95 6.48
C LEU A 318 -25.73 -7.21 7.20
N ALA A 319 -25.72 -7.15 8.54
CA ALA A 319 -24.54 -7.45 9.35
C ALA A 319 -24.02 -8.88 9.12
N GLN A 320 -24.91 -9.87 9.05
CA GLN A 320 -24.55 -11.25 8.78
C GLN A 320 -23.96 -11.41 7.37
N ARG A 321 -24.55 -10.76 6.36
CA ARG A 321 -24.04 -10.75 4.99
C ARG A 321 -22.65 -10.11 4.92
N LEU A 322 -22.44 -8.95 5.55
CA LEU A 322 -21.14 -8.30 5.59
C LEU A 322 -20.08 -9.14 6.32
N ARG A 323 -20.45 -9.86 7.38
CA ARG A 323 -19.55 -10.83 8.05
C ARG A 323 -19.15 -11.97 7.12
N ARG A 324 -20.07 -12.49 6.28
CA ARG A 324 -19.76 -13.50 5.26
C ARG A 324 -18.84 -12.91 4.18
N ASN A 325 -19.15 -11.72 3.68
CA ASN A 325 -18.32 -11.01 2.69
C ASN A 325 -16.90 -10.81 3.20
N ARG A 326 -16.72 -10.40 4.48
CA ARG A 326 -15.40 -10.23 5.08
C ARG A 326 -14.60 -11.53 5.14
N ARG A 327 -15.23 -12.66 5.48
CA ARG A 327 -14.54 -13.97 5.50
C ARG A 327 -14.08 -14.37 4.10
N LEU A 328 -14.92 -14.18 3.10
CA LEU A 328 -14.59 -14.47 1.71
C LEU A 328 -13.48 -13.56 1.18
N ALA A 329 -13.54 -12.26 1.48
CA ALA A 329 -12.53 -11.29 1.05
C ALA A 329 -11.14 -11.63 1.60
N LEU A 330 -11.05 -11.97 2.90
CA LEU A 330 -9.78 -12.38 3.51
C LEU A 330 -9.23 -13.66 2.87
N ALA A 331 -10.08 -14.67 2.66
CA ALA A 331 -9.66 -15.90 1.99
C ALA A 331 -9.16 -15.64 0.56
N ARG A 332 -9.85 -14.80 -0.22
CA ARG A 332 -9.43 -14.45 -1.58
C ARG A 332 -8.09 -13.71 -1.61
N LEU A 333 -7.83 -12.82 -0.66
CA LEU A 333 -6.53 -12.14 -0.56
C LEU A 333 -5.42 -13.16 -0.27
N ASP A 334 -5.63 -14.05 0.71
CA ASP A 334 -4.68 -15.11 1.05
C ASP A 334 -4.43 -16.04 -0.16
N ASP A 335 -5.48 -16.41 -0.88
CA ASP A 335 -5.40 -17.27 -2.07
C ASP A 335 -4.55 -16.63 -3.18
N VAL A 336 -4.71 -15.34 -3.44
CA VAL A 336 -3.90 -14.62 -4.45
C VAL A 336 -2.44 -14.60 -4.05
N ILE A 337 -2.13 -14.25 -2.80
CA ILE A 337 -0.75 -14.23 -2.30
C ILE A 337 -0.12 -15.63 -2.40
N ALA A 338 -0.84 -16.67 -1.96
CA ALA A 338 -0.36 -18.05 -2.03
C ALA A 338 -0.13 -18.50 -3.49
N ARG A 339 -1.02 -18.16 -4.42
CA ARG A 339 -0.86 -18.48 -5.85
C ARG A 339 0.41 -17.85 -6.43
N PHE A 340 0.71 -16.59 -6.12
CA PHE A 340 1.91 -15.94 -6.61
C PHE A 340 3.19 -16.46 -5.93
N ALA A 341 3.13 -16.81 -4.64
CA ALA A 341 4.24 -17.47 -3.95
C ALA A 341 4.59 -18.83 -4.60
N GLN A 342 3.59 -19.67 -4.86
CA GLN A 342 3.79 -20.96 -5.54
C GLN A 342 4.31 -20.81 -6.98
N ARG A 343 3.85 -19.80 -7.73
CA ARG A 343 4.36 -19.50 -9.07
C ARG A 343 5.84 -19.12 -9.03
N GLN A 344 6.25 -18.34 -8.03
CA GLN A 344 7.64 -17.95 -7.85
C GLN A 344 8.52 -19.15 -7.52
N GLU A 345 8.07 -20.06 -6.65
CA GLU A 345 8.78 -21.31 -6.33
C GLU A 345 9.00 -22.17 -7.58
N ARG A 346 7.95 -22.37 -8.39
CA ARG A 346 8.03 -23.15 -9.65
C ARG A 346 8.97 -22.54 -10.69
N HIS A 347 9.05 -21.21 -10.76
CA HIS A 347 9.96 -20.52 -11.68
C HIS A 347 11.43 -20.51 -11.20
N GLN A 348 11.68 -20.81 -9.93
CA GLN A 348 13.03 -20.89 -9.35
C GLN A 348 13.59 -22.32 -9.36
N GLU A 349 12.86 -23.32 -9.84
CA GLU A 349 13.44 -24.64 -10.13
C GLU A 349 14.47 -24.50 -11.27
N PRO A 350 15.76 -24.81 -11.04
CA PRO A 350 16.72 -24.82 -12.13
C PRO A 350 16.33 -25.91 -13.12
N GLU A 351 16.26 -25.53 -14.40
CA GLU A 351 16.33 -26.46 -15.54
C GLU A 351 17.25 -27.64 -15.16
N PRO A 352 16.74 -28.89 -15.11
CA PRO A 352 17.53 -30.01 -14.65
C PRO A 352 18.74 -30.13 -15.57
N SER A 353 19.89 -29.79 -15.00
CA SER A 353 21.21 -29.93 -15.58
C SER A 353 21.26 -31.20 -16.41
N ARG A 354 21.32 -31.04 -17.75
CA ARG A 354 21.51 -32.11 -18.72
C ARG A 354 22.60 -33.03 -18.19
N LYS A 355 22.21 -34.18 -17.65
CA LYS A 355 23.12 -35.23 -17.20
C LYS A 355 23.95 -35.62 -18.42
N ARG A 356 25.20 -35.16 -18.49
CA ARG A 356 26.19 -35.68 -19.44
C ARG A 356 26.25 -37.20 -19.22
N PRO A 357 26.01 -38.04 -20.24
CA PRO A 357 26.15 -39.47 -20.08
C PRO A 357 27.63 -39.80 -19.82
N GLN A 358 27.90 -40.43 -18.67
CA GLN A 358 29.20 -41.00 -18.35
C GLN A 358 29.49 -42.13 -19.33
N LYS A 359 30.58 -42.01 -20.11
CA LYS A 359 31.15 -43.13 -20.86
C LYS A 359 31.89 -44.07 -19.88
N PRO A 360 31.72 -45.39 -19.97
CA PRO A 360 32.43 -46.33 -19.11
C PRO A 360 33.86 -46.60 -19.61
N GLY A 361 34.80 -46.57 -18.66
CA GLY A 361 35.97 -47.46 -18.56
C GLY A 361 36.95 -47.57 -19.74
N GLY A 362 38.11 -46.91 -19.62
CA GLY A 362 39.33 -47.22 -20.37
C GLY A 362 40.55 -47.16 -19.46
N LYS A 363 41.33 -48.25 -19.42
CA LYS A 363 42.35 -48.60 -18.44
C LYS A 363 43.57 -47.68 -18.38
N VAL A 364 44.18 -47.74 -17.19
CA VAL A 364 45.45 -47.17 -16.72
C VAL A 364 46.65 -47.53 -17.61
N GLY A 365 47.48 -46.53 -17.91
CA GLY A 365 48.84 -46.66 -18.47
C GLY A 365 49.75 -45.58 -17.88
N LYS A 366 50.92 -46.00 -17.38
CA LYS A 366 51.90 -45.29 -16.52
C LYS A 366 52.53 -43.99 -17.07
N PRO A 367 53.17 -43.18 -16.21
CA PRO A 367 53.63 -41.82 -16.50
C PRO A 367 55.05 -41.76 -17.08
N ARG A 368 55.33 -40.71 -17.87
CA ARG A 368 56.70 -40.29 -18.21
C ARG A 368 56.85 -38.76 -18.09
N GLU A 369 57.66 -38.43 -17.10
CA GLU A 369 58.64 -37.34 -16.97
C GLU A 369 58.68 -36.12 -17.89
N MET A 370 58.92 -35.00 -17.19
CA MET A 370 59.81 -33.87 -17.49
C MET A 370 59.46 -32.90 -18.62
N GLY A 371 59.50 -31.61 -18.27
CA GLY A 371 59.63 -30.55 -19.26
C GLY A 371 59.26 -29.16 -18.75
N ASN A 372 60.25 -28.43 -18.26
CA ASN A 372 60.25 -26.97 -18.11
C ASN A 372 59.66 -26.25 -19.33
N GLY A 373 59.09 -25.06 -19.12
CA GLY A 373 58.87 -24.11 -20.21
C GLY A 373 57.86 -23.01 -19.90
N GLU A 374 58.36 -21.92 -19.32
CA GLU A 374 58.05 -20.53 -19.67
C GLU A 374 56.63 -20.15 -20.18
N ARG A 375 55.92 -19.33 -19.37
CA ARG A 375 55.46 -17.94 -19.65
C ARG A 375 55.38 -17.45 -21.13
N PRO A 376 54.68 -16.33 -21.45
CA PRO A 376 53.36 -15.81 -21.04
C PRO A 376 52.60 -15.08 -22.21
N TRP A 377 51.59 -14.25 -21.85
CA TRP A 377 50.80 -13.27 -22.67
C TRP A 377 49.63 -13.87 -23.47
N LYS A 378 48.37 -13.44 -23.31
CA LYS A 378 47.82 -12.08 -23.38
C LYS A 378 46.58 -11.90 -22.50
#